data_AF-A0A6G1J471-F1
#
_entry.id   AF-A0A6G1J471-F1
#
_cell.length_a   1.000
_cell.length_b   1.000
_cell.length_c   1.000
_cell.angle_alpha   90.00
_cell.angle_beta   90.00
_cell.angle_gamma   90.00
#
_symmetry.space_group_name_H-M   'P 1'
#
loop_
_entity.id
_entity.type
_entity.pdbx_description
1 polymer ?
#
loop_
_entity_poly.entity_id
_entity_poly.type
_entity_poly.pdbx_seq_one_letter_code
_entity_poly.pdbx_strand_id
1 'polypeptide(L)'
;DCKDCTSCSACHSCKDCRNCAKCRSCQDCANCRHCEGCSNCRNCRDCVDCKDCDGCVDCVGCVGLVGRRGARGEKGEKGEKA
;
A
#
# COMPACT_ATOMS: atom_id res chain seq x y z
N ASP A 1 4.99 -14.49 -13.59
CA ASP A 1 5.22 -14.39 -12.13
C ASP A 1 6.56 -13.70 -11.87
N CYS A 2 6.58 -12.53 -11.24
CA CYS A 2 7.82 -11.95 -10.69
C CYS A 2 7.78 -12.13 -9.17
N LYS A 3 8.80 -12.76 -8.60
CA LYS A 3 8.97 -12.96 -7.16
C LYS A 3 10.29 -12.31 -6.77
N ASP A 4 10.35 -11.70 -5.59
CA ASP A 4 11.55 -11.00 -5.09
C ASP A 4 12.02 -9.84 -5.98
N CYS A 5 11.08 -9.05 -6.49
CA CYS A 5 11.43 -7.88 -7.29
C CYS A 5 11.97 -6.78 -6.35
N THR A 6 13.17 -6.28 -6.58
CA THR A 6 13.79 -5.20 -5.79
C THR A 6 14.04 -3.98 -6.67
N SER A 7 13.63 -2.80 -6.20
CA SER A 7 13.79 -1.53 -6.96
C SER A 7 13.19 -1.59 -8.37
N CYS A 8 12.11 -2.36 -8.52
CA CYS A 8 11.45 -2.56 -9.80
C CYS A 8 10.36 -1.50 -10.00
N SER A 9 10.10 -1.17 -11.26
CA SER A 9 9.06 -0.25 -11.68
C SER A 9 8.06 -1.01 -12.55
N ALA A 10 6.76 -0.88 -12.22
CA ALA A 10 5.65 -1.55 -12.91
C ALA A 10 5.62 -3.09 -12.73
N CYS A 11 5.70 -3.54 -11.48
CA CYS A 11 5.45 -4.94 -11.12
C CYS A 11 3.98 -5.31 -11.26
N HIS A 12 3.68 -6.50 -11.78
CA HIS A 12 2.32 -7.03 -11.80
C HIS A 12 2.25 -8.44 -11.25
N SER A 13 1.30 -8.69 -10.34
CA SER A 13 1.10 -9.99 -9.70
C SER A 13 2.37 -10.55 -9.06
N CYS A 14 3.15 -9.66 -8.43
CA CYS A 14 4.41 -10.02 -7.80
C CYS A 14 4.28 -10.36 -6.33
N LYS A 15 5.23 -11.14 -5.81
CA LYS A 15 5.31 -11.48 -4.38
C LYS A 15 6.65 -11.01 -3.80
N ASP A 16 6.64 -10.67 -2.51
CA ASP A 16 7.83 -10.36 -1.72
C ASP A 16 8.69 -9.21 -2.29
N CYS A 17 8.04 -8.23 -2.94
CA CYS A 17 8.77 -7.14 -3.57
C CYS A 17 9.23 -6.09 -2.57
N ARG A 18 10.39 -5.49 -2.82
CA ARG A 18 10.98 -4.47 -1.95
C ARG A 18 11.35 -3.22 -2.74
N ASN A 19 11.05 -2.04 -2.18
CA ASN A 19 11.41 -0.75 -2.77
C ASN A 19 10.91 -0.55 -4.20
N CYS A 20 9.80 -1.19 -4.58
CA CYS A 20 9.26 -1.11 -5.94
C CYS A 20 8.28 0.06 -6.10
N ALA A 21 8.07 0.49 -7.33
CA ALA A 21 7.14 1.55 -7.67
C ALA A 21 6.11 1.09 -8.70
N LYS A 22 4.89 1.64 -8.63
CA LYS A 22 3.81 1.36 -9.62
C LYS A 22 3.44 -0.12 -9.70
N CYS A 23 3.47 -0.82 -8.56
CA CYS A 23 3.12 -2.24 -8.51
C CYS A 23 1.60 -2.42 -8.55
N ARG A 24 1.11 -3.46 -9.23
CA ARG A 24 -0.32 -3.76 -9.32
C ARG A 24 -0.61 -5.21 -8.95
N SER A 25 -1.58 -5.41 -8.06
CA SER A 25 -2.01 -6.75 -7.62
C SER A 25 -0.88 -7.59 -7.00
N CYS A 26 0.07 -6.95 -6.33
CA CYS A 26 1.19 -7.62 -5.67
C CYS A 26 0.84 -8.04 -4.23
N GLN A 27 1.55 -9.04 -3.70
CA GLN A 27 1.38 -9.55 -2.35
C GLN A 27 2.67 -9.42 -1.55
N ASP A 28 2.55 -9.23 -0.24
CA ASP A 28 3.66 -9.29 0.72
C ASP A 28 4.80 -8.31 0.41
N CYS A 29 4.47 -7.16 -0.20
CA CYS A 29 5.45 -6.17 -0.62
C CYS A 29 5.82 -5.21 0.51
N ALA A 30 7.06 -4.73 0.53
CA ALA A 30 7.54 -3.79 1.54
C ALA A 30 8.19 -2.55 0.92
N ASN A 31 8.01 -1.39 1.57
CA ASN A 31 8.61 -0.11 1.18
C ASN A 31 8.29 0.30 -0.28
N CYS A 32 7.18 -0.17 -0.83
CA CYS A 32 6.78 0.12 -2.20
C CYS A 32 5.96 1.42 -2.30
N ARG A 33 5.96 2.06 -3.46
CA ARG A 33 5.26 3.34 -3.70
C ARG A 33 4.29 3.24 -4.87
N HIS A 34 3.20 4.00 -4.85
CA HIS A 34 2.21 4.03 -5.92
C HIS A 34 1.68 2.65 -6.28
N CYS A 35 1.40 1.81 -5.28
CA CYS A 35 0.91 0.46 -5.51
C CYS A 35 -0.61 0.44 -5.59
N GLU A 36 -1.18 -0.38 -6.47
CA GLU A 36 -2.61 -0.46 -6.71
C GLU A 36 -3.12 -1.90 -6.52
N GLY A 37 -4.14 -2.09 -5.69
CA GLY A 37 -4.76 -3.40 -5.50
C GLY A 37 -3.84 -4.45 -4.87
N CYS A 38 -2.81 -4.03 -4.13
CA CYS A 38 -1.88 -4.95 -3.47
C CYS A 38 -2.42 -5.45 -2.13
N SER A 39 -1.88 -6.53 -1.60
CA SER A 39 -2.33 -7.13 -0.32
C SER A 39 -1.15 -7.44 0.59
N ASN A 40 -1.35 -7.43 1.91
CA ASN A 40 -0.31 -7.71 2.91
C ASN A 40 0.94 -6.83 2.77
N CYS A 41 0.79 -5.59 2.29
CA CYS A 41 1.93 -4.72 2.05
C CYS A 41 2.35 -3.98 3.33
N ARG A 42 3.64 -3.71 3.48
CA ARG A 42 4.22 -3.08 4.68
C ARG A 42 5.00 -1.83 4.35
N ASN A 43 4.80 -0.77 5.14
CA ASN A 43 5.50 0.51 4.98
C ASN A 43 5.42 1.10 3.57
N CYS A 44 4.31 0.84 2.86
CA CYS A 44 4.11 1.37 1.52
C CYS A 44 3.53 2.79 1.55
N ARG A 45 3.75 3.53 0.46
CA ARG A 45 3.31 4.93 0.33
C ARG A 45 2.48 5.15 -0.93
N ASP A 46 1.50 6.05 -0.84
CA ASP A 46 0.67 6.45 -1.97
C ASP A 46 -0.03 5.23 -2.62
N CYS A 47 -0.49 4.29 -1.80
CA CYS A 47 -1.17 3.09 -2.29
C CYS A 47 -2.67 3.31 -2.49
N VAL A 48 -3.23 2.62 -3.47
CA VAL A 48 -4.64 2.71 -3.83
C VAL A 48 -5.28 1.32 -3.79
N ASP A 49 -6.45 1.19 -3.18
CA ASP A 49 -7.25 -0.05 -3.14
C ASP A 49 -6.50 -1.28 -2.60
N CYS A 50 -5.50 -1.07 -1.74
CA CYS A 50 -4.75 -2.14 -1.10
C CYS A 50 -5.47 -2.72 0.12
N LYS A 51 -5.18 -3.98 0.46
CA LYS A 51 -5.81 -4.71 1.56
C LYS A 51 -4.79 -5.18 2.59
N ASP A 52 -5.18 -5.20 3.86
CA ASP A 52 -4.41 -5.81 4.96
C ASP A 52 -2.98 -5.28 5.04
N CYS A 53 -2.83 -3.97 4.87
CA CYS A 53 -1.52 -3.32 4.77
C CYS A 53 -1.09 -2.71 6.11
N ASP A 54 0.17 -2.87 6.51
CA ASP A 54 0.67 -2.38 7.80
C ASP A 54 1.65 -1.20 7.63
N GLY A 55 1.51 -0.18 8.48
CA GLY A 55 2.42 0.98 8.49
C GLY A 55 2.40 1.81 7.20
N CYS A 56 1.36 1.67 6.37
CA CYS A 56 1.31 2.38 5.09
C CYS A 56 0.80 3.83 5.26
N VAL A 57 1.30 4.70 4.40
CA VAL A 57 1.17 6.17 4.48
C VAL A 57 0.51 6.70 3.22
N ASP A 58 -0.33 7.73 3.33
CA ASP A 58 -1.01 8.38 2.20
C ASP A 58 -1.80 7.38 1.32
N CYS A 59 -2.44 6.37 1.94
CA CYS A 59 -3.21 5.35 1.23
C CYS A 59 -4.66 5.77 1.00
N VAL A 60 -5.23 5.42 -0.16
CA VAL A 60 -6.59 5.77 -0.61
C VAL A 60 -7.38 4.51 -0.93
N GLY A 61 -8.63 4.41 -0.47
CA GLY A 61 -9.48 3.23 -0.77
C GLY A 61 -8.99 1.92 -0.16
N CYS A 62 -7.96 1.97 0.68
CA CYS A 62 -7.35 0.78 1.27
C CYS A 62 -8.14 0.30 2.51
N VAL A 63 -8.39 -1.00 2.57
CA VAL A 63 -9.14 -1.66 3.65
C VAL A 63 -8.20 -2.50 4.52
N GLY A 64 -8.57 -2.75 5.77
CA GLY A 64 -7.78 -3.59 6.67
C GLY A 64 -6.39 -3.04 7.02
N LEU A 65 -6.10 -1.76 6.74
CA LEU A 65 -4.78 -1.23 7.09
C LEU A 65 -4.61 -1.11 8.62
N VAL A 66 -3.46 -1.58 9.09
CA VAL A 66 -2.99 -1.49 10.48
C VAL A 66 -1.89 -0.44 10.57
N GLY A 67 -1.84 0.34 11.65
CA GLY A 67 -0.75 1.31 11.87
C GLY A 67 -0.70 2.50 10.89
N ARG A 68 -1.83 2.90 10.30
CA ARG A 68 -1.91 4.02 9.32
C ARG A 68 -1.30 5.31 9.89
N ARG A 69 -0.36 5.93 9.17
CA ARG A 69 0.05 7.33 9.39
C ARG A 69 -0.34 8.16 8.16
N GLY A 70 -1.29 9.08 8.30
CA GLY A 70 -1.60 10.07 7.26
C GLY A 70 -2.39 9.55 6.05
N ALA A 71 -3.42 8.70 6.24
CA ALA A 71 -4.30 8.32 5.14
C ALA A 71 -5.08 9.54 4.61
N ARG A 72 -4.84 9.93 3.35
CA ARG A 72 -5.57 11.00 2.66
C ARG A 72 -6.61 10.38 1.74
N GLY A 73 -7.80 10.08 2.26
CA GLY A 73 -8.81 9.46 1.40
C GLY A 73 -10.03 8.90 2.11
N GLU A 74 -10.61 9.63 3.05
CA GLU A 74 -11.98 9.38 3.52
C GLU A 74 -12.70 10.73 3.58
N LYS A 75 -13.73 10.91 2.74
CA LYS A 75 -14.73 11.95 3.01
C LYS A 75 -15.68 11.39 4.08
N GLY A 76 -15.62 11.98 5.28
CA GLY A 76 -16.50 11.73 6.45
C GLY A 76 -15.75 11.02 7.59
N GLU A 77 -15.72 11.46 8.85
CA GLU A 77 -16.59 12.36 9.63
C GLU A 77 -15.79 13.16 10.68
N LYS A 78 -16.40 14.23 11.19
CA LYS A 78 -15.87 15.15 12.21
C LYS A 78 -15.85 14.50 13.60
N GLY A 79 -14.85 14.84 14.41
CA GLY A 79 -14.80 14.63 15.87
C GLY A 79 -13.39 14.22 16.28
N GLU A 80 -12.62 14.99 17.03
CA GLU A 80 -12.94 15.45 18.38
C GLU A 80 -12.76 16.98 18.50
N LYS A 81 -13.76 17.63 19.13
CA LYS A 81 -13.58 18.90 19.83
C LYS A 81 -13.22 18.57 21.27
N ALA A 82 -12.11 19.10 21.78
CA ALA A 82 -11.95 19.68 23.11
C ALA A 82 -10.59 20.39 23.16
#